data_AF-A0A9D6DPM4-F1
#
_entry.id   AF-A0A9D6DPM4-F1
#
_cell.length_a   1.000
_cell.length_b   1.000
_cell.length_c   1.000
_cell.angle_alpha   90.00
_cell.angle_beta   90.00
_cell.angle_gamma   90.00
#
_symmetry.space_group_name_H-M   'P 1'
#
loop_
_entity.id
_entity.type
_entity.pdbx_description
1 polymer ?
#
loop_
_entity_poly.entity_id
_entity_poly.type
_entity_poly.pdbx_seq_one_letter_code
_entity_poly.pdbx_strand_id
1 'polypeptide(L)'
;MTVVNQELALTKHGNTIFIDYADCLQKLQLLINSIRAKIAIGNSKLLTKNSDFLNVVAIALEAQHKLISHLNDELISCPTAWDETTCFPSHPTLIADLQKYAEIFKPRDATLMTVLRSFAHWEHLVQETSIRCCGSMSKLTTVRMDIKLNHILKTEDGWLSFRQLIGVESNDISHQELRDYFDFRRPSKVIDGLMIILSREWLLRVKDGELETKEVKTEKAELFNLEKFQSMLNSLQIA
;
A
#
# COMPACT_ATOMS: atom_id res chain seq x y z
N MET A 1 -22.10 -40.42 9.20
CA MET A 1 -20.93 -39.69 8.69
C MET A 1 -20.29 -39.00 9.87
N THR A 2 -19.09 -39.43 10.24
CA THR A 2 -18.38 -38.90 11.41
C THR A 2 -17.54 -37.71 10.94
N VAL A 3 -17.87 -36.51 11.40
CA VAL A 3 -17.05 -35.32 11.16
C VAL A 3 -15.76 -35.50 11.96
N VAL A 4 -14.67 -35.78 11.26
CA VAL A 4 -13.35 -35.84 11.86
C VAL A 4 -12.91 -34.40 12.11
N ASN A 5 -13.08 -33.91 13.35
CA ASN A 5 -12.39 -32.71 13.82
C ASN A 5 -10.89 -33.03 13.88
N GLN A 6 -10.19 -32.86 12.76
CA GLN A 6 -8.73 -32.76 12.76
C GLN A 6 -8.38 -31.40 13.37
N GLU A 7 -7.95 -31.42 14.63
CA GLU A 7 -7.16 -30.33 15.18
C GLU A 7 -5.96 -30.11 14.25
N LEU A 8 -6.04 -29.10 13.39
CA LEU A 8 -4.92 -28.62 12.58
C LEU A 8 -3.84 -28.17 13.55
N ALA A 9 -2.85 -29.03 13.76
CA ALA A 9 -1.65 -28.72 14.53
C ALA A 9 -1.05 -27.42 13.97
N LEU A 10 -1.05 -26.37 14.81
CA LEU A 10 -0.47 -25.06 14.50
C LEU A 10 0.99 -25.24 14.07
N THR A 11 1.23 -25.22 12.76
CA THR A 11 2.57 -25.29 12.19
C THR A 11 3.17 -23.90 12.27
N LYS A 12 4.01 -23.68 13.28
CA LYS A 12 4.65 -22.39 13.54
C LYS A 12 5.90 -22.24 12.67
N HIS A 13 5.86 -21.34 11.69
CA HIS A 13 7.04 -20.92 10.92
C HIS A 13 7.42 -19.50 11.34
N GLY A 14 8.32 -19.37 12.31
CA GLY A 14 8.65 -18.08 12.92
C GLY A 14 7.52 -17.57 13.82
N ASN A 15 7.10 -16.33 13.65
CA ASN A 15 6.00 -15.71 14.41
C ASN A 15 4.64 -15.80 13.68
N THR A 16 4.59 -16.55 12.58
CA THR A 16 3.38 -16.77 11.81
C THR A 16 2.67 -18.04 12.25
N ILE A 17 1.36 -17.93 12.47
CA ILE A 17 0.45 -19.04 12.74
C ILE A 17 -0.59 -19.14 11.63
N PHE A 18 -1.20 -20.31 11.48
CA PHE A 18 -2.36 -20.49 10.62
C PHE A 18 -3.63 -20.45 11.48
N ILE A 19 -4.55 -19.55 11.17
CA ILE A 19 -5.83 -19.41 11.87
C ILE A 19 -6.99 -19.81 10.96
N ASP A 20 -8.10 -20.23 11.56
CA ASP A 20 -9.34 -20.48 10.82
C ASP A 20 -9.82 -19.20 10.11
N TYR A 21 -10.52 -19.37 8.97
CA TYR A 21 -10.96 -18.23 8.18
C TYR A 21 -11.98 -17.36 8.92
N ALA A 22 -12.85 -17.92 9.77
CA ALA A 22 -13.82 -17.15 10.54
C ALA A 22 -13.11 -16.26 11.57
N ASP A 23 -12.12 -16.81 12.27
CA ASP A 23 -11.24 -16.04 13.18
C ASP A 23 -10.47 -14.96 12.42
N CYS A 24 -9.99 -15.27 11.22
CA CYS A 24 -9.29 -14.32 10.36
C CYS A 24 -10.20 -13.14 9.97
N LEU A 25 -11.42 -13.42 9.50
CA LEU A 25 -12.41 -12.39 9.13
C LEU A 25 -12.74 -11.50 10.33
N GLN A 26 -12.93 -12.07 11.52
CA GLN A 26 -13.19 -11.29 12.73
C GLN A 26 -12.01 -10.36 13.07
N LYS A 27 -10.78 -10.89 13.07
CA LYS A 27 -9.58 -10.09 13.35
C LYS A 27 -9.37 -8.99 12.30
N LEU A 28 -9.56 -9.29 11.03
CA LEU A 28 -9.53 -8.31 9.94
C LEU A 28 -10.55 -7.21 10.15
N GLN A 29 -11.80 -7.56 10.45
CA GLN A 29 -12.86 -6.58 10.65
C GLN A 29 -12.57 -5.63 11.84
N LEU A 30 -12.07 -6.16 12.96
CA LEU A 30 -11.66 -5.36 14.11
C LEU A 30 -10.53 -4.39 13.74
N LEU A 31 -9.54 -4.86 13.01
CA LEU A 31 -8.40 -4.05 12.55
C LEU A 31 -8.84 -2.96 11.57
N ILE A 32 -9.67 -3.29 10.59
CA ILE A 32 -10.27 -2.35 9.63
C ILE A 32 -11.04 -1.26 10.40
N ASN A 33 -11.89 -1.64 11.34
CA ASN A 33 -12.66 -0.70 12.16
C ASN A 33 -11.75 0.24 12.96
N SER A 34 -10.67 -0.29 13.55
CA SER A 34 -9.69 0.50 14.30
C SER A 34 -8.97 1.52 13.41
N ILE A 35 -8.55 1.12 12.21
CA ILE A 35 -7.93 2.00 11.22
C ILE A 35 -8.92 3.09 10.77
N ARG A 36 -10.15 2.71 10.41
CA ARG A 36 -11.19 3.63 9.95
C ARG A 36 -11.59 4.64 11.03
N ALA A 37 -11.67 4.21 12.29
CA ALA A 37 -11.92 5.09 13.42
C ALA A 37 -10.79 6.13 13.58
N LYS A 38 -9.51 5.73 13.45
CA LYS A 38 -8.39 6.67 13.47
C LYS A 38 -8.42 7.68 12.32
N ILE A 39 -8.75 7.23 11.11
CA ILE A 39 -8.92 8.13 9.95
C ILE A 39 -10.00 9.18 10.27
N ALA A 40 -11.16 8.74 10.78
CA ALA A 40 -12.26 9.64 11.12
C ALA A 40 -11.90 10.66 12.21
N ILE A 41 -11.26 10.23 13.30
CA ILE A 41 -10.78 11.11 14.39
C ILE A 41 -9.73 12.10 13.86
N GLY A 42 -8.86 11.63 12.98
CA GLY A 42 -7.82 12.46 12.42
C GLY A 42 -8.39 13.58 11.51
N ASN A 43 -9.40 13.24 10.69
CA ASN A 43 -10.06 14.19 9.81
C ASN A 43 -10.84 15.27 10.59
N SER A 44 -11.45 14.93 11.73
CA SER A 44 -12.20 15.89 12.54
C SER A 44 -11.30 16.91 13.27
N LYS A 45 -10.03 16.58 13.51
CA LYS A 45 -9.09 17.45 14.22
C LYS A 45 -8.25 18.35 13.29
N LEU A 46 -8.53 18.42 11.98
CA LEU A 46 -7.72 19.14 10.97
C LEU A 46 -6.21 18.77 11.01
N LEU A 47 -5.86 17.60 11.58
CA LEU A 47 -4.47 17.24 11.92
C LEU A 47 -3.89 16.13 11.03
N THR A 48 -4.60 15.62 10.02
CA THR A 48 -4.15 14.42 9.31
C THR A 48 -3.25 14.69 8.12
N LYS A 49 -1.95 14.85 8.39
CA LYS A 49 -0.90 14.60 7.39
C LYS A 49 -0.80 13.12 6.95
N ASN A 50 -1.62 12.24 7.55
CA ASN A 50 -1.41 10.80 7.60
C ASN A 50 -2.65 9.93 7.29
N SER A 51 -3.81 10.50 6.92
CA SER A 51 -5.02 9.69 6.66
C SER A 51 -4.88 8.78 5.44
N ASP A 52 -4.11 9.20 4.44
CA ASP A 52 -4.00 8.51 3.17
C ASP A 52 -3.23 7.18 3.26
N PHE A 53 -2.18 7.11 4.07
CA PHE A 53 -1.46 5.85 4.29
C PHE A 53 -2.36 4.83 4.99
N LEU A 54 -3.10 5.27 6.02
CA LEU A 54 -4.07 4.42 6.72
C LEU A 54 -5.19 3.98 5.79
N ASN A 55 -5.61 4.85 4.86
CA ASN A 55 -6.61 4.48 3.85
C ASN A 55 -6.11 3.35 2.95
N VAL A 56 -4.85 3.41 2.48
CA VAL A 56 -4.25 2.35 1.67
C VAL A 56 -4.18 1.02 2.45
N VAL A 57 -3.77 1.06 3.71
CA VAL A 57 -3.75 -0.14 4.57
C VAL A 57 -5.17 -0.69 4.77
N ALA A 58 -6.15 0.17 5.03
CA ALA A 58 -7.55 -0.26 5.17
C ALA A 58 -8.08 -0.93 3.90
N ILE A 59 -7.82 -0.34 2.73
CA ILE A 59 -8.20 -0.91 1.42
C ILE A 59 -7.61 -2.30 1.22
N ALA A 60 -6.33 -2.47 1.57
CA ALA A 60 -5.67 -3.77 1.45
C ALA A 60 -6.36 -4.83 2.33
N LEU A 61 -6.64 -4.48 3.60
CA LEU A 61 -7.30 -5.40 4.52
C LEU A 61 -8.76 -5.68 4.12
N GLU A 62 -9.49 -4.69 3.61
CA GLU A 62 -10.86 -4.84 3.09
C GLU A 62 -10.90 -5.76 1.87
N ALA A 63 -9.94 -5.62 0.94
CA ALA A 63 -9.81 -6.49 -0.22
C ALA A 63 -9.53 -7.94 0.20
N GLN A 64 -8.60 -8.13 1.14
CA GLN A 64 -8.32 -9.46 1.69
C GLN A 64 -9.54 -10.06 2.40
N HIS A 65 -10.21 -9.29 3.26
CA HIS A 65 -11.43 -9.73 3.95
C HIS A 65 -12.50 -10.19 2.94
N LYS A 66 -12.74 -9.40 1.89
CA LYS A 66 -13.72 -9.74 0.86
C LYS A 66 -13.31 -10.97 0.05
N LEU A 67 -12.02 -11.15 -0.23
CA LEU A 67 -11.54 -12.35 -0.92
C LEU A 67 -11.69 -13.61 -0.04
N ILE A 68 -11.24 -13.56 1.21
CA ILE A 68 -11.32 -14.71 2.13
C ILE A 68 -12.79 -15.11 2.30
N SER A 69 -13.69 -14.14 2.50
CA SER A 69 -15.13 -14.41 2.59
C SER A 69 -15.73 -14.98 1.31
N HIS A 70 -15.12 -14.76 0.15
CA HIS A 70 -15.60 -15.28 -1.14
C HIS A 70 -15.08 -16.70 -1.43
N LEU A 71 -13.84 -17.00 -1.02
CA LEU A 71 -13.19 -18.29 -1.29
C LEU A 71 -13.55 -19.38 -0.26
N ASN A 72 -14.12 -19.01 0.88
CA ASN A 72 -14.43 -19.92 1.98
C ASN A 72 -15.92 -19.96 2.27
N ASP A 73 -16.40 -21.13 2.68
CA ASP A 73 -17.77 -21.37 3.13
C ASP A 73 -17.79 -22.53 4.16
N GLU A 74 -18.98 -23.08 4.43
CA GLU A 74 -19.14 -24.21 5.36
C GLU A 74 -18.50 -25.52 4.86
N LEU A 75 -18.24 -25.64 3.56
CA LEU A 75 -17.68 -26.83 2.90
C LEU A 75 -16.19 -26.68 2.59
N ILE A 76 -15.73 -25.45 2.37
CA ILE A 76 -14.33 -25.11 2.04
C ILE A 76 -13.81 -24.13 3.10
N SER A 77 -12.90 -24.62 3.94
CA SER A 77 -12.17 -23.80 4.93
C SER A 77 -10.67 -23.86 4.67
N CYS A 78 -10.13 -22.75 4.19
CA CYS A 78 -8.71 -22.53 3.97
C CYS A 78 -8.15 -21.69 5.13
N PRO A 79 -7.24 -22.23 5.96
CA PRO A 79 -6.63 -21.46 7.02
C PRO A 79 -5.75 -20.35 6.46
N THR A 80 -5.72 -19.22 7.14
CA THR A 80 -5.00 -18.01 6.72
C THR A 80 -3.78 -17.77 7.60
N ALA A 81 -2.64 -17.43 7.00
CA ALA A 81 -1.42 -17.17 7.75
C ALA A 81 -1.44 -15.76 8.39
N TRP A 82 -1.22 -15.71 9.70
CA TRP A 82 -1.33 -14.53 10.56
C TRP A 82 -0.05 -14.31 11.34
N ASP A 83 0.45 -13.08 11.39
CA ASP A 83 1.61 -12.69 12.21
C ASP A 83 1.12 -12.25 13.61
N GLU A 84 1.40 -13.08 14.62
CA GLU A 84 1.00 -12.80 16.00
C GLU A 84 1.77 -11.63 16.62
N THR A 85 2.94 -11.28 16.08
CA THR A 85 3.77 -10.21 16.67
C THR A 85 3.22 -8.84 16.32
N THR A 86 2.86 -8.65 15.05
CA THR A 86 2.31 -7.39 14.56
C THR A 86 0.79 -7.32 14.74
N CYS A 87 0.13 -8.48 14.88
CA CYS A 87 -1.32 -8.66 14.81
C CYS A 87 -1.89 -8.26 13.44
N PHE A 88 -1.17 -8.59 12.37
CA PHE A 88 -1.61 -8.41 10.99
C PHE A 88 -1.60 -9.76 10.25
N PRO A 89 -2.32 -9.86 9.11
CA PRO A 89 -2.09 -10.94 8.16
C PRO A 89 -0.61 -11.01 7.76
N SER A 90 -0.08 -12.23 7.55
CA SER A 90 1.29 -12.34 7.06
C SER A 90 1.44 -11.65 5.70
N HIS A 91 2.58 -10.98 5.46
CA HIS A 91 2.74 -10.19 4.23
C HIS A 91 2.61 -11.02 2.95
N PRO A 92 3.20 -12.23 2.85
CA PRO A 92 3.04 -13.03 1.64
C PRO A 92 1.58 -13.36 1.34
N THR A 93 0.80 -13.71 2.37
CA THR A 93 -0.63 -14.00 2.21
C THR A 93 -1.42 -12.76 1.84
N LEU A 94 -1.19 -11.63 2.53
CA LEU A 94 -1.84 -10.37 2.16
C LEU A 94 -1.57 -10.02 0.69
N ILE A 95 -0.30 -10.02 0.26
CA ILE A 95 0.07 -9.69 -1.13
C ILE A 95 -0.62 -10.64 -2.13
N ALA A 96 -0.59 -11.95 -1.88
CA ALA A 96 -1.25 -12.93 -2.74
C ALA A 96 -2.77 -12.71 -2.82
N ASP A 97 -3.40 -12.39 -1.69
CA ASP A 97 -4.84 -12.12 -1.63
C ASP A 97 -5.20 -10.82 -2.36
N LEU A 98 -4.39 -9.76 -2.28
CA LEU A 98 -4.63 -8.53 -3.03
C LEU A 98 -4.55 -8.77 -4.54
N GLN A 99 -3.57 -9.53 -5.01
CA GLN A 99 -3.45 -9.90 -6.41
C GLN A 99 -4.65 -10.73 -6.85
N LYS A 100 -5.05 -11.72 -6.04
CA LYS A 100 -6.17 -12.58 -6.38
C LYS A 100 -7.51 -11.85 -6.36
N TYR A 101 -7.69 -10.92 -5.41
CA TYR A 101 -8.84 -10.02 -5.36
C TYR A 101 -8.93 -9.20 -6.66
N ALA A 102 -7.82 -8.59 -7.09
CA ALA A 102 -7.76 -7.81 -8.32
C ALA A 102 -8.11 -8.65 -9.57
N GLU A 103 -7.70 -9.92 -9.62
CA GLU A 103 -8.04 -10.86 -10.71
C GLU A 103 -9.53 -11.23 -10.74
N ILE A 104 -10.10 -11.59 -9.60
CA ILE A 104 -11.47 -12.11 -9.49
C ILE A 104 -12.49 -10.99 -9.65
N PHE A 105 -12.35 -9.92 -8.85
CA PHE A 105 -13.36 -8.88 -8.76
C PHE A 105 -13.20 -7.78 -9.81
N LYS A 106 -12.03 -7.68 -10.44
CA LYS A 106 -11.70 -6.70 -11.48
C LYS A 106 -12.26 -5.30 -11.19
N PRO A 107 -11.82 -4.62 -10.11
CA PRO A 107 -12.30 -3.29 -9.78
C PRO A 107 -12.28 -2.34 -10.99
N ARG A 108 -13.37 -1.59 -11.18
CA ARG A 108 -13.50 -0.66 -12.32
C ARG A 108 -12.57 0.55 -12.19
N ASP A 109 -12.25 0.95 -10.96
CA ASP A 109 -11.32 2.03 -10.69
C ASP A 109 -9.88 1.57 -10.94
N ALA A 110 -9.26 2.14 -11.97
CA ALA A 110 -7.88 1.83 -12.35
C ALA A 110 -6.87 2.20 -11.25
N THR A 111 -7.12 3.28 -10.50
CA THR A 111 -6.26 3.70 -9.40
C THR A 111 -6.31 2.70 -8.26
N LEU A 112 -7.51 2.21 -7.93
CA LEU A 112 -7.67 1.13 -6.94
C LEU A 112 -6.92 -0.13 -7.38
N MET A 113 -7.05 -0.52 -8.65
CA MET A 113 -6.32 -1.66 -9.21
C MET A 113 -4.79 -1.49 -9.05
N THR A 114 -4.27 -0.32 -9.41
CA THR A 114 -2.85 0.03 -9.25
C THR A 114 -2.43 -0.05 -7.79
N VAL A 115 -3.20 0.50 -6.86
CA VAL A 115 -2.90 0.46 -5.41
C VAL A 115 -2.83 -0.98 -4.91
N LEU A 116 -3.80 -1.83 -5.25
CA LEU A 116 -3.82 -3.23 -4.82
C LEU A 116 -2.61 -4.01 -5.33
N ARG A 117 -2.26 -3.86 -6.61
CA ARG A 117 -1.13 -4.57 -7.22
C ARG A 117 0.24 -4.04 -6.79
N SER A 118 0.30 -2.76 -6.42
CA SER A 118 1.56 -2.11 -6.03
C SER A 118 2.20 -2.67 -4.76
N PHE A 119 1.50 -3.53 -4.02
CA PHE A 119 2.08 -4.28 -2.89
C PHE A 119 3.02 -5.42 -3.33
N ALA A 120 2.91 -5.87 -4.59
CA ALA A 120 3.75 -6.95 -5.13
C ALA A 120 4.97 -6.40 -5.88
N HIS A 121 4.81 -5.28 -6.59
CA HIS A 121 5.86 -4.67 -7.41
C HIS A 121 5.50 -3.22 -7.77
N TRP A 122 6.39 -2.56 -8.51
CA TRP A 122 6.11 -1.26 -9.11
C TRP A 122 4.94 -1.35 -10.08
N GLU A 123 3.98 -0.44 -9.94
CA GLU A 123 2.80 -0.34 -10.79
C GLU A 123 2.67 1.04 -11.40
N HIS A 124 2.19 1.09 -12.64
CA HIS A 124 1.93 2.36 -13.32
C HIS A 124 0.70 3.02 -12.72
N LEU A 125 0.87 4.25 -12.26
CA LEU A 125 -0.21 5.03 -11.65
C LEU A 125 -0.81 6.02 -12.65
N VAL A 126 0.03 6.84 -13.25
CA VAL A 126 -0.39 7.85 -14.22
C VAL A 126 0.78 8.26 -15.10
N GLN A 127 0.47 8.66 -16.33
CA GLN A 127 1.43 9.29 -17.23
C GLN A 127 1.17 10.80 -17.24
N GLU A 128 2.23 11.58 -17.05
CA GLU A 128 2.22 13.02 -17.23
C GLU A 128 3.12 13.41 -18.40
N THR A 129 2.80 14.52 -19.06
CA THR A 129 3.64 15.11 -20.12
C THR A 129 3.94 16.55 -19.77
N SER A 130 5.21 16.92 -19.74
CA SER A 130 5.65 18.31 -19.60
C SER A 130 6.21 18.81 -20.93
N ILE A 131 5.77 19.98 -21.37
CA ILE A 131 6.36 20.65 -22.53
C ILE A 131 7.29 21.74 -21.99
N ARG A 132 8.59 21.66 -22.30
CA ARG A 132 9.59 22.64 -21.87
C ARG A 132 10.28 23.30 -23.06
N CYS A 133 10.69 24.54 -22.85
CA CYS A 133 11.50 25.34 -23.78
C CYS A 133 12.87 25.60 -23.13
N CYS A 134 13.93 25.03 -23.68
CA CYS A 134 15.26 25.11 -23.10
C CYS A 134 16.10 26.20 -23.78
N GLY A 135 15.86 27.49 -23.50
CA GLY A 135 16.74 28.59 -23.93
C GLY A 135 16.45 29.19 -25.33
N SER A 136 17.11 30.32 -25.61
CA SER A 136 16.69 31.39 -26.53
C SER A 136 16.55 31.06 -28.03
N MET A 137 16.80 29.82 -28.46
CA MET A 137 16.66 29.35 -29.86
C MET A 137 16.17 27.89 -29.98
N SER A 138 15.58 27.30 -28.93
CA SER A 138 15.41 25.83 -28.83
C SER A 138 14.01 25.32 -29.17
N LYS A 139 13.96 24.17 -29.85
CA LYS A 139 12.73 23.41 -30.12
C LYS A 139 12.04 23.02 -28.81
N LEU A 140 10.71 23.06 -28.81
CA LEU A 140 9.90 22.53 -27.71
C LEU A 140 10.19 21.03 -27.56
N THR A 141 10.62 20.62 -26.37
CA THR A 141 10.81 19.22 -26.02
C THR A 141 9.62 18.76 -25.19
N THR A 142 9.06 17.60 -25.54
CA THR A 142 8.01 16.95 -24.73
C THR A 142 8.67 15.86 -23.90
N VAL A 143 8.61 16.03 -22.58
CA VAL A 143 9.09 15.06 -21.60
C VAL A 143 7.91 14.21 -21.17
N ARG A 144 8.00 12.91 -21.40
CA ARG A 144 7.02 11.94 -20.92
C ARG A 144 7.49 11.39 -19.59
N MET A 145 6.62 11.44 -18.59
CA MET A 145 6.89 10.99 -17.24
C MET A 145 5.86 9.93 -16.85
N ASP A 146 6.31 8.69 -16.64
CA ASP A 146 5.49 7.61 -16.12
C ASP A 146 5.67 7.56 -14.59
N ILE A 147 4.62 7.93 -13.86
CA ILE A 147 4.60 7.90 -12.40
C ILE A 147 4.23 6.48 -11.95
N LYS A 148 5.09 5.89 -11.11
CA LYS A 148 4.92 4.53 -10.58
C LYS A 148 4.77 4.52 -9.06
N LEU A 149 4.01 3.57 -8.55
CA LEU A 149 3.71 3.36 -7.13
C LEU A 149 4.20 1.98 -6.68
N ASN A 150 4.75 1.89 -5.47
CA ASN A 150 5.09 0.63 -4.82
C ASN A 150 4.87 0.73 -3.31
N HIS A 151 4.27 -0.30 -2.73
CA HIS A 151 4.09 -0.46 -1.29
C HIS A 151 4.91 -1.66 -0.80
N ILE A 152 5.76 -1.43 0.20
CA ILE A 152 6.63 -2.45 0.77
C ILE A 152 6.22 -2.70 2.20
N LEU A 153 6.00 -3.97 2.54
CA LEU A 153 5.70 -4.45 3.90
C LEU A 153 6.89 -5.20 4.49
N LYS A 154 7.23 -4.91 5.74
CA LYS A 154 8.27 -5.61 6.51
C LYS A 154 7.89 -5.71 7.97
N THR A 155 8.36 -6.75 8.65
CA THR A 155 8.22 -6.88 10.10
C THR A 155 9.57 -6.55 10.72
N GLU A 156 9.63 -5.53 11.57
CA GLU A 156 10.85 -5.07 12.24
C GLU A 156 10.52 -4.76 13.71
N ASP A 157 11.24 -5.38 14.65
CA ASP A 157 11.09 -5.17 16.11
C ASP A 157 9.64 -5.23 16.64
N GLY A 158 8.85 -6.14 16.08
CA GLY A 158 7.43 -6.33 16.44
C GLY A 158 6.48 -5.26 15.89
N TRP A 159 6.94 -4.46 14.94
CA TRP A 159 6.12 -3.55 14.16
C TRP A 159 5.98 -4.04 12.71
N LEU A 160 4.83 -3.76 12.12
CA LEU A 160 4.63 -3.76 10.69
C LEU A 160 5.15 -2.43 10.14
N SER A 161 6.29 -2.46 9.45
CA SER A 161 6.74 -1.36 8.61
C SER A 161 6.00 -1.37 7.27
N PHE A 162 5.29 -0.28 7.00
CA PHE A 162 4.66 0.04 5.74
C PHE A 162 5.42 1.19 5.09
N ARG A 163 5.95 0.95 3.89
CA ARG A 163 6.67 1.96 3.11
C ARG A 163 5.98 2.21 1.79
N GLN A 164 5.63 3.46 1.55
CA GLN A 164 5.05 3.93 0.31
C GLN A 164 6.11 4.66 -0.51
N LEU A 165 6.34 4.20 -1.73
CA LEU A 165 7.29 4.79 -2.66
C LEU A 165 6.58 5.25 -3.92
N ILE A 166 6.90 6.47 -4.37
CA ILE A 166 6.53 6.97 -5.68
C ILE A 166 7.80 7.28 -6.44
N GLY A 167 7.88 6.76 -7.66
CA GLY A 167 8.98 7.05 -8.55
C GLY A 167 8.50 7.53 -9.91
N VAL A 168 9.40 8.16 -10.64
CA VAL A 168 9.17 8.65 -12.00
C VAL A 168 10.19 8.01 -12.93
N GLU A 169 9.68 7.41 -14.00
CA GLU A 169 10.44 6.99 -15.16
C GLU A 169 10.22 8.01 -16.28
N SER A 170 11.26 8.37 -17.03
CA SER A 170 11.17 9.34 -18.11
C SER A 170 11.94 8.86 -19.33
N ASN A 171 11.51 9.35 -20.49
CA ASN A 171 12.25 9.18 -21.74
C ASN A 171 13.47 10.11 -21.85
N ASP A 172 13.64 11.07 -20.94
CA ASP A 172 14.88 11.84 -20.79
C ASP A 172 15.97 10.98 -20.14
N ILE A 173 16.83 10.41 -21.00
CA ILE A 173 17.96 9.54 -20.64
C ILE A 173 18.92 10.22 -19.65
N SER A 174 19.03 11.56 -19.68
CA SER A 174 19.93 12.30 -18.80
C SER A 174 19.36 12.53 -17.40
N HIS A 175 18.03 12.37 -17.24
CA HIS A 175 17.26 12.81 -16.09
C HIS A 175 17.48 14.28 -15.69
N GLN A 176 18.13 15.09 -16.52
CA GLN A 176 18.44 16.48 -16.20
C GLN A 176 17.15 17.29 -16.20
N GLU A 177 16.26 17.05 -17.16
CA GLU A 177 14.98 17.74 -17.26
C GLU A 177 14.04 17.30 -16.13
N LEU A 178 14.09 16.03 -15.72
CA LEU A 178 13.42 15.55 -14.51
C LEU A 178 13.95 16.23 -13.25
N ARG A 179 15.27 16.41 -13.16
CA ARG A 179 15.89 17.06 -12.00
C ARG A 179 15.46 18.50 -11.85
N ASP A 180 15.45 19.22 -12.97
CA ASP A 180 14.97 20.59 -13.05
C ASP A 180 13.44 20.68 -12.90
N TYR A 181 12.70 19.61 -13.18
CA TYR A 181 11.24 19.56 -13.02
C TYR A 181 10.79 19.39 -11.58
N PHE A 182 11.50 18.58 -10.82
CA PHE A 182 11.11 18.23 -9.45
C PHE A 182 11.93 18.97 -8.37
N ASP A 183 12.92 19.78 -8.77
CA ASP A 183 13.89 20.50 -7.92
C ASP A 183 14.48 19.59 -6.84
N PHE A 184 15.18 18.52 -7.27
CA PHE A 184 15.83 17.62 -6.30
C PHE A 184 17.08 18.28 -5.72
N ARG A 185 16.92 18.98 -4.60
CA ARG A 185 18.05 19.51 -3.81
C ARG A 185 18.87 18.43 -3.10
N ARG A 186 18.37 17.18 -3.06
CA ARG A 186 19.07 15.99 -2.53
C ARG A 186 19.15 14.94 -3.63
N PRO A 187 20.19 14.09 -3.67
CA PRO A 187 20.24 12.98 -4.60
C PRO A 187 19.07 12.03 -4.33
N SER A 188 18.01 12.12 -5.14
CA SER A 188 16.95 11.12 -5.21
C SER A 188 17.61 9.77 -5.49
N LYS A 189 17.26 8.74 -4.73
CA LYS A 189 17.76 7.39 -5.01
C LYS A 189 17.21 6.96 -6.38
N VAL A 190 18.10 6.67 -7.32
CA VAL A 190 17.72 6.02 -8.57
C VAL A 190 17.78 4.52 -8.35
N ILE A 191 16.70 3.82 -8.65
CA ILE A 191 16.62 2.36 -8.60
C ILE A 191 16.10 1.90 -9.97
N ASP A 192 16.91 1.18 -10.74
CA ASP A 192 16.54 0.63 -12.05
C ASP A 192 15.96 1.68 -13.02
N GLY A 193 16.58 2.88 -13.08
CA GLY A 193 16.11 3.98 -13.93
C GLY A 193 14.90 4.76 -13.37
N LEU A 194 14.36 4.34 -12.23
CA LEU A 194 13.27 5.04 -11.55
C LEU A 194 13.81 6.04 -10.55
N MET A 195 13.41 7.30 -10.69
CA MET A 195 13.76 8.37 -9.77
C MET A 195 12.71 8.48 -8.66
N ILE A 196 13.09 8.19 -7.41
CA ILE A 196 12.14 8.24 -6.28
C ILE A 196 11.83 9.70 -5.91
N ILE A 197 10.56 10.08 -6.04
CA ILE A 197 10.05 11.44 -5.77
C ILE A 197 9.24 11.54 -4.48
N LEU A 198 8.80 10.40 -3.93
CA LEU A 198 8.22 10.30 -2.60
C LEU A 198 8.67 8.98 -1.96
N SER A 199 9.10 9.06 -0.70
CA SER A 199 9.32 7.90 0.15
C SER A 199 8.77 8.21 1.54
N ARG A 200 7.77 7.45 1.97
CA ARG A 200 7.20 7.57 3.31
C ARG A 200 7.19 6.22 4.00
N GLU A 201 7.51 6.21 5.29
CA GLU A 201 7.58 4.99 6.10
C GLU A 201 6.90 5.18 7.44
N TRP A 202 6.04 4.22 7.78
CA TRP A 202 5.33 4.16 9.06
C TRP A 202 5.45 2.78 9.67
N LEU A 203 5.44 2.76 10.98
CA LEU A 203 5.31 1.54 11.77
C LEU A 203 3.87 1.46 12.29
N LEU A 204 3.27 0.28 12.15
CA LEU A 204 1.98 -0.09 12.71
C LEU A 204 2.13 -1.27 13.65
N ARG A 205 1.40 -1.28 14.76
CA ARG A 205 1.21 -2.47 15.59
C ARG A 205 -0.13 -2.39 16.29
N VAL A 206 -0.71 -3.53 16.64
CA VAL A 206 -1.86 -3.56 17.56
C VAL A 206 -1.34 -3.95 18.95
N LYS A 207 -1.61 -3.10 19.94
CA LYS A 207 -1.25 -3.34 21.33
C LYS A 207 -2.47 -3.09 22.20
N ASP A 208 -2.81 -4.06 23.06
CA ASP A 208 -3.97 -3.97 23.98
C ASP A 208 -5.30 -3.64 23.26
N GLY A 209 -5.46 -4.13 22.02
CA GLY A 209 -6.63 -3.88 21.17
C GLY A 209 -6.63 -2.53 20.45
N GLU A 210 -5.64 -1.67 20.71
CA GLU A 210 -5.51 -0.38 20.05
C GLU A 210 -4.46 -0.42 18.94
N LEU A 211 -4.78 0.21 17.81
CA LEU A 211 -3.79 0.43 16.77
C LEU A 211 -2.83 1.54 17.22
N GLU A 212 -1.53 1.30 17.15
CA GLU A 212 -0.50 2.30 17.30
C GLU A 212 0.16 2.57 15.95
N THR A 213 0.48 3.84 15.69
CA THR A 213 1.10 4.28 14.43
C THR A 213 2.22 5.24 14.72
N LYS A 214 3.37 5.06 14.07
CA LYS A 214 4.53 5.95 14.19
C LYS A 214 5.08 6.28 12.81
N GLU A 215 5.15 7.56 12.47
CA GLU A 215 5.88 8.01 11.29
C GLU A 215 7.38 7.89 11.55
N VAL A 216 8.10 7.24 10.64
CA VAL A 216 9.55 7.06 10.73
C VAL A 216 10.24 8.13 9.90
N LYS A 217 9.82 8.25 8.64
CA LYS A 217 10.48 9.10 7.65
C LYS A 217 9.52 9.49 6.54
N THR A 218 9.59 10.75 6.14
CA THR A 218 8.96 11.26 4.92
C THR A 218 9.99 12.07 4.13
N GLU A 219 10.23 11.66 2.89
CA GLU A 219 11.07 12.36 1.92
C GLU A 219 10.25 12.61 0.66
N LYS A 220 10.27 13.84 0.15
CA LYS A 220 9.58 14.20 -1.09
C LYS A 220 10.43 15.14 -1.94
N ALA A 221 10.23 15.10 -3.25
CA ALA A 221 10.66 16.14 -4.16
C ALA A 221 9.91 17.44 -3.87
N GLU A 222 10.53 18.59 -4.13
CA GLU A 222 10.00 19.91 -3.75
C GLU A 222 8.70 20.23 -4.50
N LEU A 223 8.68 19.94 -5.80
CA LEU A 223 7.57 20.24 -6.69
C LEU A 223 6.54 19.11 -6.79
N PHE A 224 6.69 18.03 -6.02
CA PHE A 224 5.67 16.97 -5.97
C PHE A 224 4.43 17.44 -5.21
N ASN A 225 3.28 17.42 -5.90
CA ASN A 225 1.98 17.77 -5.32
C ASN A 225 1.44 16.63 -4.46
N LEU A 226 1.95 16.57 -3.22
CA LEU A 226 1.54 15.56 -2.24
C LEU A 226 0.05 15.64 -1.91
N GLU A 227 -0.53 16.83 -1.81
CA GLU A 227 -1.95 17.00 -1.44
C GLU A 227 -2.89 16.37 -2.48
N LYS A 228 -2.62 16.61 -3.77
CA LYS A 228 -3.37 15.99 -4.87
C LYS A 228 -3.27 14.46 -4.81
N PHE A 229 -2.07 13.93 -4.54
CA PHE A 229 -1.85 12.49 -4.41
C PHE A 229 -2.60 11.91 -3.21
N GLN A 230 -2.54 12.56 -2.05
CA GLN A 230 -3.26 12.15 -0.84
C GLN A 230 -4.77 12.17 -1.05
N SER A 231 -5.28 13.20 -1.75
CA SER A 231 -6.70 13.30 -2.09
C SER A 231 -7.15 12.15 -2.98
N MET A 232 -6.35 11.80 -4.00
CA MET A 232 -6.61 10.66 -4.89
C MET A 232 -6.63 9.34 -4.11
N LEU A 233 -5.70 9.12 -3.19
CA LEU A 233 -5.70 7.91 -2.36
C LEU A 233 -6.89 7.85 -1.40
N ASN A 234 -7.26 8.98 -0.79
CA ASN A 234 -8.36 9.06 0.16
C ASN A 234 -9.74 8.88 -0.47
N SER A 235 -9.89 9.09 -1.78
CA SER A 235 -11.15 8.82 -2.48
C SER A 235 -11.40 7.35 -2.80
N LEU A 236 -10.40 6.48 -2.63
CA LEU A 236 -10.51 5.06 -2.96
C LEU A 236 -11.29 4.29 -1.89
N GLN A 237 -12.13 3.35 -2.35
CA GLN A 237 -12.96 2.49 -1.50
C GLN A 237 -13.11 1.09 -2.13
N ILE A 238 -13.16 0.05 -1.30
CA ILE A 238 -13.58 -1.29 -1.73
C ILE A 238 -15.12 -1.30 -1.82
N ALA A 239 -15.63 -1.64 -3.01
CA ALA A 239 -17.07 -1.81 -3.26
C ALA A 239 -17.59 -3.16 -2.79
#